data_AF-A0A423XPT1-F1
#
_entry.id   AF-A0A423XPT1-F1
#
_cell.length_a   1.000
_cell.length_b   1.000
_cell.length_c   1.000
_cell.angle_alpha   90.00
_cell.angle_beta   90.00
_cell.angle_gamma   90.00
#
_symmetry.space_group_name_H-M   'P 1'
#
loop_
_entity.id
_entity.type
_entity.pdbx_description
1 polymer ?
#
loop_
_entity_poly.entity_id
_entity_poly.type
_entity_poly.pdbx_seq_one_letter_code
_entity_poly.pdbx_strand_id
1 'polypeptide(L)' 'MNLSATLLLAFGMSMDAFAASIGKGATLHKPKFSEALRTGLIFGVIEAITPLVGWLLGLLATQFVLTWNHW' A
#
# COMPACT_ATOMS: atom_id res chain seq x y z
N MET A 1 20.02 6.23 2.81
CA MET A 1 18.84 5.34 2.71
C MET A 1 19.12 4.13 3.58
N ASN A 2 18.31 3.87 4.61
CA ASN A 2 18.51 2.73 5.50
C ASN A 2 17.92 1.48 4.86
N LEU A 3 18.78 0.56 4.40
CA LEU A 3 18.38 -0.67 3.72
C LEU A 3 17.39 -1.50 4.56
N SER A 4 17.60 -1.53 5.88
CA SER A 4 16.73 -2.19 6.85
C SER A 4 15.33 -1.59 6.88
N ALA A 5 15.17 -0.27 6.78
CA ALA A 5 13.86 0.37 6.73
C ALA A 5 13.12 0.01 5.43
N THR A 6 13.81 0.02 4.29
CA THR A 6 13.22 -0.38 3.00
C THR A 6 12.78 -1.84 3.00
N LEU A 7 13.59 -2.74 3.58
CA LEU A 7 13.25 -4.16 3.71
C LEU A 7 12.03 -4.36 4.61
N LEU A 8 11.96 -3.70 5.77
CA LEU A 8 10.83 -3.81 6.68
C LEU A 8 9.53 -3.27 6.05
N LEU A 9 9.60 -2.15 5.33
CA LEU A 9 8.45 -1.58 4.62
C LEU A 9 7.98 -2.48 3.48
N ALA A 10 8.90 -2.99 2.66
CA ALA A 10 8.57 -3.90 1.57
C ALA A 10 8.00 -5.23 2.10
N PHE A 11 8.51 -5.73 3.22
CA PHE A 11 8.01 -6.94 3.86
C PHE A 11 6.60 -6.74 4.43
N GLY A 12 6.34 -5.59 5.07
CA GLY A 12 5.01 -5.22 5.56
C GLY A 12 3.96 -5.17 4.46
N MET A 13 4.24 -4.45 3.36
CA MET A 13 3.35 -4.39 2.20
C MET A 13 3.12 -5.76 1.53
N SER A 14 4.17 -6.60 1.43
CA SER A 14 4.04 -7.97 0.92
C SER A 14 3.10 -8.84 1.79
N MET A 15 3.06 -8.58 3.10
CA MET A 15 2.22 -9.32 4.06
C MET A 15 0.72 -9.10 3.80
N ASP A 16 0.33 -7.91 3.34
CA ASP A 16 -1.05 -7.59 2.99
C ASP A 16 -1.53 -8.40 1.78
N ALA A 17 -0.69 -8.48 0.73
CA ALA A 17 -0.95 -9.33 -0.44
C ALA A 17 -0.98 -10.82 -0.10
N PHE A 18 -0.09 -11.27 0.80
CA PHE A 18 -0.07 -12.65 1.31
C PHE A 18 -1.34 -13.00 2.09
N ALA A 19 -1.79 -12.14 3.00
CA ALA A 19 -3.03 -12.32 3.77
C ALA A 19 -4.26 -12.41 2.85
N ALA A 20 -4.34 -11.56 1.82
CA ALA A 20 -5.39 -11.62 0.81
C ALA A 20 -5.40 -12.94 0.03
N SER A 21 -4.22 -13.47 -0.30
CA SER A 21 -4.08 -14.75 -1.01
C SER A 21 -4.51 -15.95 -0.15
N ILE A 22 -4.17 -15.96 1.14
CA ILE A 22 -4.58 -17.01 2.08
C ILE A 22 -6.07 -16.93 2.38
N GLY A 23 -6.59 -15.74 2.71
CA GLY A 23 -8.01 -15.56 3.05
C GLY A 23 -8.95 -15.95 1.91
N LYS A 24 -8.55 -15.65 0.67
CA LYS A 24 -9.30 -16.04 -0.52
C LYS A 24 -9.05 -17.51 -0.92
N GLY A 25 -7.85 -18.03 -0.70
CA GLY A 25 -7.50 -19.44 -0.93
C GLY A 25 -8.22 -20.41 0.00
N ALA A 26 -8.47 -20.00 1.26
CA ALA A 26 -9.15 -20.82 2.26
C ALA A 26 -10.69 -20.87 2.09
N THR A 27 -11.27 -19.89 1.37
CA THR A 27 -12.73 -19.75 1.22
C THR A 27 -13.27 -20.16 -0.15
N LEU A 28 -12.44 -20.24 -1.21
CA LEU A 28 -12.90 -20.61 -2.56
C LEU A 28 -12.84 -22.12 -2.82
N HIS A 29 -14.00 -22.78 -2.76
CA HIS A 29 -14.17 -24.20 -3.11
C HIS A 29 -14.13 -24.48 -4.64
N LYS A 30 -13.69 -23.51 -5.45
CA LYS A 30 -13.42 -23.54 -6.92
C LYS A 30 -12.86 -22.16 -7.32
N PRO A 31 -11.54 -21.96 -7.36
CA PRO A 31 -10.97 -20.64 -7.60
C PRO A 31 -11.21 -20.21 -9.05
N LYS A 32 -12.15 -19.28 -9.28
CA LYS A 32 -12.22 -18.58 -10.57
C LYS A 32 -11.11 -17.55 -10.58
N PHE A 33 -10.13 -17.73 -11.46
CA PHE A 33 -8.99 -16.83 -11.64
C PHE A 33 -9.41 -15.35 -11.78
N SER A 34 -10.59 -15.12 -12.37
CA SER A 34 -11.22 -13.80 -12.49
C SER A 34 -11.49 -13.10 -11.16
N GLU A 35 -11.87 -13.81 -10.09
CA GLU A 35 -12.16 -13.20 -8.78
C GLU A 35 -10.90 -12.95 -7.97
N ALA A 36 -9.89 -13.80 -8.13
CA ALA A 36 -8.56 -13.56 -7.57
C ALA A 36 -7.95 -12.30 -8.20
N LEU A 37 -7.99 -12.20 -9.53
CA LEU A 37 -7.49 -11.04 -10.26
C LEU A 37 -8.25 -9.77 -9.88
N ARG A 38 -9.58 -9.81 -9.79
CA ARG A 38 -10.39 -8.64 -9.44
C ARG A 38 -10.07 -8.10 -8.05
N THR A 39 -9.88 -8.97 -7.05
CA THR A 39 -9.54 -8.51 -5.70
C THR A 39 -8.09 -8.09 -5.58
N GLY A 40 -7.14 -8.80 -6.19
CA GLY A 40 -5.74 -8.37 -6.23
C GLY A 40 -5.59 -7.01 -6.91
N LEU A 41 -6.37 -6.75 -7.96
CA LEU A 41 -6.35 -5.47 -8.69
C LEU A 41 -6.94 -4.33 -7.85
N ILE A 42 -8.04 -4.57 -7.12
CA ILE A 42 -8.59 -3.56 -6.19
C ILE A 42 -7.61 -3.25 -5.06
N PHE A 43 -7.04 -4.28 -4.42
CA PHE A 43 -6.10 -4.10 -3.31
C PHE A 43 -4.83 -3.38 -3.76
N GLY A 44 -4.22 -3.84 -4.86
CA GLY A 44 -3.00 -3.23 -5.41
C GLY A 44 -3.21 -1.79 -5.90
N VAL A 45 -4.38 -1.47 -6.47
CA VAL A 45 -4.70 -0.09 -6.85
C VAL A 45 -4.80 0.82 -5.62
N ILE A 46 -5.47 0.37 -4.55
CA ILE A 46 -5.58 1.14 -3.31
C ILE A 46 -4.20 1.30 -2.65
N GLU A 47 -3.41 0.23 -2.60
CA GLU A 47 -2.07 0.21 -2.03
C GLU A 47 -1.08 1.06 -2.84
N ALA A 48 -1.28 1.23 -4.15
CA ALA A 48 -0.49 2.14 -4.97
C ALA A 48 -0.94 3.61 -4.83
N ILE A 49 -2.26 3.86 -4.77
CA ILE A 49 -2.81 5.22 -4.64
C ILE A 49 -2.50 5.83 -3.27
N THR A 50 -2.56 5.04 -2.20
CA THR A 50 -2.36 5.50 -0.82
C THR A 50 -1.00 6.21 -0.60
N PRO A 51 0.16 5.61 -0.96
CA PRO A 51 1.46 6.27 -0.85
C PRO A 51 1.62 7.45 -1.82
N LEU A 52 0.98 7.41 -3.00
CA LEU A 52 0.97 8.56 -3.92
C LEU A 52 0.25 9.77 -3.29
N VAL A 53 -0.93 9.54 -2.72
CA VAL A 53 -1.69 10.58 -2.02
C VAL A 53 -0.95 11.04 -0.76
N GLY A 54 -0.39 10.10 0.01
CA GLY A 54 0.42 10.42 1.19
C GLY A 54 1.65 11.26 0.86
N TRP A 55 2.33 10.97 -0.26
CA TRP A 55 3.45 11.77 -0.74
C TRP A 55 3.02 13.17 -1.16
N LEU A 56 1.91 13.29 -1.90
CA LEU A 56 1.36 14.59 -2.31
C LEU A 56 0.93 15.45 -1.11
N LEU A 57 0.24 14.86 -0.14
CA LEU A 57 -0.13 15.53 1.11
C LEU A 57 1.12 15.91 1.92
N GLY A 58 2.14 15.07 1.95
CA GLY A 58 3.43 15.37 2.58
C GLY A 58 4.14 16.58 1.95
N LEU A 59 4.10 16.70 0.62
CA LEU A 59 4.62 17.88 -0.09
C LEU A 59 3.86 19.15 0.30
N LEU A 60 2.53 19.10 0.35
CA LEU A 60 1.70 20.24 0.77
C LEU A 60 1.94 20.62 2.23
N ALA A 61 2.04 19.62 3.12
CA ALA A 61 2.38 19.82 4.52
C ALA A 61 3.75 20.48 4.69
N THR A 62 4.74 20.08 3.88
CA THR A 62 6.07 20.70 3.90
C THR A 62 6.00 22.18 3.54
N GLN A 63 5.21 22.56 2.54
CA GLN A 63 5.00 23.97 2.17
C GLN A 63 4.29 24.75 3.29
N PHE A 64 3.30 24.17 3.95
CA PHE A 64 2.63 24.76 5.11
C PHE A 64 3.59 24.96 6.30
N VAL A 65 4.42 23.97 6.60
CA VAL A 65 5.40 24.02 7.69
C VAL A 65 6.50 25.05 7.42
N LEU A 66 6.97 25.18 6.17
CA LEU A 66 7.94 26.20 5.76
C LEU A 66 7.38 27.62 5.89
N THR A 67 6.08 27.80 5.68
CA THR A 67 5.41 29.10 5.87
C THR A 67 5.31 29.48 7.35
N TRP A 68 5.16 28.50 8.24
CA TRP A 68 5.09 28.73 9.70
C TRP A 68 6.48 28.92 10.35
N ASN A 69 7.55 28.42 9.72
CA ASN A 69 8.94 28.58 10.18
C ASN A 69 9.54 29.98 9.93
N HIS A 70 8.76 30.94 9.41
CA HIS A 70 9.18 32.33 9.23
C HIS A 70 9.05 33.20 10.50
N TRP A 71 8.79 32.61 11.67
CA TRP A 71 8.77 33.31 12.96
C TRP A 71 9.88 32.82 13.88
#